data_AF-A0A7Y6PMN3-F1
#
_entry.id   AF-A0A7Y6PMN3-F1
#
_cell.length_a   1.000
_cell.length_b   1.000
_cell.length_c   1.000
_cell.angle_alpha   90.00
_cell.angle_beta   90.00
_cell.angle_gamma   90.00
#
_symmetry.space_group_name_H-M   'P 1'
#
loop_
_entity.id
_entity.type
_entity.pdbx_description
1 polymer ?
#
loop_
_entity_poly.entity_id
_entity_poly.type
_entity_poly.pdbx_seq_one_letter_code
_entity_poly.pdbx_strand_id
1 'polypeptide(L)'
;MTKPHLVNYITRADVDLVLSRIPEELCVRLRDVHFTDKSRGVTRLGWVWHGRRDITICSMLPARVSLRGYMYRERSAEDFGAPARGQWPPWAVRRKLLYDTLLHELGHLQLHGDPWRGEPAHEVRAQEFANNWRGRLYSERFEHPDPVHNVPTDDEREAGSYWESLDKEYRMRVTRIVVGEWSPGLMSLGSLPAGADRFLRRLVRSGPVRRGEEAPAADPTRTR
;
A
#
# COMPACT_ATOMS: atom_id res chain seq x y z
N MET A 1 21.01 -13.26 -3.18
CA MET A 1 21.02 -13.36 -1.70
C MET A 1 19.77 -12.69 -1.18
N THR A 2 18.84 -13.45 -0.59
CA THR A 2 17.65 -12.90 0.07
C THR A 2 18.11 -12.11 1.29
N LYS A 3 17.74 -10.82 1.38
CA LYS A 3 18.01 -10.00 2.57
C LYS A 3 17.03 -10.46 3.67
N PRO A 4 17.48 -11.16 4.73
CA PRO A 4 16.59 -11.86 5.66
C PRO A 4 15.72 -10.94 6.54
N HIS A 5 15.90 -9.62 6.42
CA HIS A 5 15.20 -8.61 7.20
C HIS A 5 14.12 -7.85 6.41
N LEU A 6 14.03 -8.07 5.08
CA LEU A 6 13.03 -7.43 4.24
C LEU A 6 11.82 -8.35 4.08
N VAL A 7 10.64 -7.74 4.09
CA VAL A 7 9.37 -8.40 3.81
C VAL A 7 8.70 -7.72 2.63
N ASN A 8 7.99 -8.49 1.80
CA ASN A 8 7.27 -7.93 0.66
C ASN A 8 5.88 -7.45 1.10
N TYR A 9 5.67 -6.13 1.15
CA TYR A 9 4.41 -5.57 1.65
C TYR A 9 3.27 -5.66 0.64
N ILE A 10 3.55 -5.50 -0.65
CA ILE A 10 2.53 -5.51 -1.70
C ILE A 10 2.86 -6.53 -2.79
N THR A 11 1.84 -7.06 -3.42
CA THR A 11 1.89 -8.05 -4.48
C THR A 11 1.40 -7.45 -5.80
N ARG A 12 1.53 -8.23 -6.89
CA ARG A 12 0.95 -7.85 -8.17
C ARG A 12 -0.58 -7.74 -8.10
N ALA A 13 -1.23 -8.68 -7.43
CA ALA A 13 -2.68 -8.66 -7.23
C ALA A 13 -3.16 -7.39 -6.51
N ASP A 14 -2.43 -6.92 -5.49
CA ASP A 14 -2.77 -5.67 -4.80
C ASP A 14 -2.74 -4.46 -5.75
N VAL A 15 -1.74 -4.40 -6.64
CA VAL A 15 -1.58 -3.32 -7.63
C VAL A 15 -2.67 -3.40 -8.68
N ASP A 16 -2.88 -4.59 -9.27
CA ASP A 16 -3.89 -4.80 -10.32
C ASP A 16 -5.29 -4.44 -9.81
N LEU A 17 -5.59 -4.76 -8.55
CA LEU A 17 -6.86 -4.41 -7.90
C LEU A 17 -7.06 -2.90 -7.70
N VAL A 18 -5.98 -2.15 -7.45
CA VAL A 18 -6.06 -0.69 -7.40
C VAL A 18 -6.25 -0.12 -8.80
N LEU A 19 -5.48 -0.61 -9.78
CA LEU A 19 -5.56 -0.15 -11.16
C LEU A 19 -6.90 -0.48 -11.82
N SER A 20 -7.52 -1.62 -11.50
CA SER A 20 -8.84 -2.00 -12.01
C SER A 20 -9.98 -1.09 -11.53
N ARG A 21 -9.71 -0.25 -10.52
CA ARG A 21 -10.66 0.75 -9.97
C ARG A 21 -10.40 2.15 -10.51
N ILE A 22 -9.42 2.32 -11.40
CA ILE A 22 -9.08 3.57 -12.07
C ILE A 22 -9.54 3.43 -13.54
N PRO A 23 -10.09 4.50 -14.16
CA PRO A 23 -10.44 4.49 -15.57
C PRO A 23 -9.27 4.04 -16.44
N GLU A 24 -9.56 3.20 -17.43
CA GLU A 24 -8.56 2.59 -18.30
C GLU A 24 -7.74 3.64 -19.05
N GLU A 25 -8.34 4.79 -19.38
CA GLU A 25 -7.69 5.88 -20.10
C GLU A 25 -6.51 6.47 -19.31
N LEU A 26 -6.56 6.41 -17.97
CA LEU A 26 -5.45 6.82 -17.13
C LEU A 26 -4.39 5.73 -17.00
N CYS A 27 -4.75 4.47 -17.24
CA CYS A 27 -3.84 3.33 -17.18
C CYS A 27 -3.18 3.02 -18.53
N VAL A 28 -3.69 3.53 -19.67
CA VAL A 28 -3.16 3.24 -21.02
C VAL A 28 -1.68 3.61 -21.20
N ARG A 29 -1.21 4.58 -20.40
CA ARG A 29 0.18 5.04 -20.40
C ARG A 29 1.08 4.21 -19.49
N LEU A 30 0.53 3.31 -18.69
CA LEU A 30 1.24 2.36 -17.85
C LEU A 30 1.34 1.02 -18.60
N ARG A 31 2.58 0.61 -18.87
CA ARG A 31 2.91 -0.69 -19.45
C ARG A 31 3.06 -1.75 -18.37
N ASP A 32 3.78 -1.45 -17.30
CA ASP A 32 4.04 -2.43 -16.24
C ASP A 32 4.44 -1.79 -14.90
N VAL A 33 4.26 -2.55 -13.81
CA VAL A 33 4.70 -2.18 -12.45
C VAL A 33 5.73 -3.19 -11.95
N HIS A 34 6.93 -2.69 -11.68
CA HIS A 34 8.08 -3.46 -11.21
C HIS A 34 8.24 -3.34 -9.70
N PHE A 35 8.63 -4.43 -9.05
CA PHE A 35 8.91 -4.47 -7.62
C PHE A 35 10.40 -4.54 -7.36
N THR A 36 10.88 -3.84 -6.33
CA THR A 36 12.29 -3.79 -5.97
C THR A 36 12.50 -3.72 -4.46
N ASP A 37 13.70 -4.10 -4.02
CA ASP A 37 14.20 -3.97 -2.65
C ASP A 37 15.15 -2.79 -2.47
N LYS A 38 15.27 -1.95 -3.51
CA LYS A 38 16.13 -0.77 -3.53
C LYS A 38 15.26 0.48 -3.52
N SER A 39 15.33 1.27 -2.45
CA SER A 39 14.89 2.66 -2.50
C SER A 39 15.91 3.50 -3.29
N ARG A 40 15.43 4.50 -4.04
CA ARG A 40 16.32 5.46 -4.73
C ARG A 40 16.61 6.61 -3.78
N GLY A 41 17.76 6.55 -3.11
CA GLY A 41 18.04 7.41 -1.96
C GLY A 41 17.17 7.03 -0.76
N VAL A 42 17.41 7.66 0.38
CA VAL A 42 16.61 7.47 1.61
C VAL A 42 15.22 8.13 1.55
N THR A 43 14.79 8.61 0.37
CA THR A 43 13.62 9.49 0.23
C THR A 43 12.61 9.09 -0.86
N ARG A 44 12.87 8.08 -1.70
CA ARG A 44 11.93 7.66 -2.75
C ARG A 44 11.53 6.18 -2.65
N LEU A 45 10.22 5.94 -2.56
CA LEU A 45 9.60 4.60 -2.54
C LEU A 45 9.08 4.17 -3.92
N GLY A 46 8.97 5.10 -4.86
CA GLY A 46 8.55 4.87 -6.23
C GLY A 46 9.37 5.70 -7.20
N TRP A 47 9.36 5.31 -8.47
CA TRP A 47 9.75 6.18 -9.57
C TRP A 47 9.19 5.67 -10.91
N VAL A 48 8.99 6.61 -11.83
CA VAL A 48 8.79 6.34 -13.25
C VAL A 48 10.15 6.32 -13.97
N TRP A 49 10.34 5.36 -14.89
CA TRP A 49 11.51 5.35 -15.77
C TRP A 49 11.30 6.33 -16.94
N HIS A 50 12.17 7.33 -17.08
CA HIS A 50 12.04 8.33 -18.15
C HIS A 50 12.04 7.67 -19.53
N GLY A 51 11.06 8.01 -20.36
CA GLY A 51 10.86 7.40 -21.69
C GLY A 51 10.30 5.98 -21.67
N ARG A 52 10.06 5.40 -20.49
CA ARG A 52 9.40 4.10 -20.32
C ARG A 52 8.08 4.30 -19.60
N ARG A 53 7.08 3.56 -20.05
CA ARG A 53 5.73 3.53 -19.48
C ARG A 53 5.66 2.70 -18.21
N ASP A 54 6.74 2.63 -17.43
CA ASP A 54 6.88 1.68 -16.32
C ASP A 54 6.99 2.40 -14.98
N ILE A 55 6.30 1.88 -13.98
CA ILE A 55 6.46 2.28 -12.58
C ILE A 55 7.35 1.27 -11.88
N THR A 56 8.24 1.73 -11.00
CA THR A 56 8.93 0.85 -10.04
C THR A 56 8.54 1.24 -8.62
N ILE A 57 8.17 0.26 -7.79
CA ILE A 57 7.82 0.46 -6.38
C ILE A 57 8.75 -0.37 -5.49
N CYS A 58 9.27 0.27 -4.45
CA CYS A 58 10.01 -0.37 -3.36
C CYS A 58 9.02 -1.12 -2.45
N SER A 59 8.68 -2.35 -2.84
CA SER A 59 7.72 -3.19 -2.11
C SER A 59 8.36 -4.00 -0.98
N MET A 60 9.68 -4.24 -1.07
CA MET A 60 10.43 -4.96 -0.06
C MET A 60 11.08 -3.97 0.92
N LEU A 61 10.51 -3.87 2.13
CA LEU A 61 10.97 -2.95 3.17
C LEU A 61 11.29 -3.73 4.46
N PRO A 62 12.07 -3.16 5.39
CA PRO A 62 12.27 -3.77 6.70
C PRO A 62 10.91 -3.99 7.39
N ALA A 63 10.72 -5.15 8.03
CA ALA A 63 9.51 -5.43 8.82
C ALA A 63 9.22 -4.37 9.90
N ARG A 64 10.27 -3.65 10.31
CA ARG A 64 10.24 -2.50 11.21
C ARG A 64 10.59 -1.25 10.44
N VAL A 65 9.58 -0.59 9.88
CA VAL A 65 9.75 0.63 9.10
C VAL A 65 8.82 1.73 9.61
N SER A 66 9.26 2.97 9.48
CA SER A 66 8.40 4.16 9.57
C SER A 66 8.46 4.87 8.23
N LEU A 67 7.30 5.17 7.65
CA LEU A 67 7.24 5.86 6.35
C LEU A 67 7.00 7.36 6.48
N ARG A 68 7.09 7.90 7.70
CA ARG A 68 6.88 9.33 7.97
C ARG A 68 7.82 10.23 7.16
N GLY A 69 9.06 9.80 6.91
CA GLY A 69 10.02 10.56 6.09
C GLY A 69 9.67 10.62 4.59
N TYR A 70 8.72 9.82 4.15
CA TYR A 70 8.25 9.72 2.75
C TYR A 70 6.86 10.34 2.56
N MET A 71 6.45 11.20 3.50
CA MET A 71 5.15 11.87 3.49
C MET A 71 5.26 13.21 2.75
N TYR A 72 4.35 13.44 1.81
CA TYR A 72 4.17 14.75 1.21
C TYR A 72 3.39 15.67 2.16
N ARG A 73 3.70 16.98 2.15
CA ARG A 73 3.39 17.98 3.21
C ARG A 73 1.97 17.97 3.77
N GLU A 74 0.97 17.59 3.00
CA GLU A 74 -0.45 17.66 3.36
C GLU A 74 -1.01 16.36 3.96
N ARG A 75 -0.19 15.31 4.05
CA ARG A 75 -0.64 13.99 4.49
C ARG A 75 -0.13 13.66 5.87
N SER A 76 -0.94 12.92 6.63
CA SER A 76 -0.62 12.45 7.97
C SER A 76 -0.47 10.92 7.98
N ALA A 77 0.16 10.36 9.02
CA ALA A 77 0.31 8.91 9.14
C ALA A 77 -1.09 8.24 9.30
N GLU A 78 -1.99 8.97 9.95
CA GLU A 78 -3.36 8.59 10.26
C GLU A 78 -4.22 8.43 9.01
N ASP A 79 -3.88 9.10 7.90
CA ASP A 79 -4.52 8.90 6.59
C ASP A 79 -4.39 7.46 6.08
N PHE A 80 -3.37 6.74 6.56
CA PHE A 80 -3.07 5.37 6.17
C PHE A 80 -3.33 4.37 7.31
N GLY A 81 -3.88 4.81 8.45
CA GLY A 81 -4.10 3.95 9.62
C GLY A 81 -2.82 3.69 10.43
N ALA A 82 -1.79 4.52 10.27
CA ALA A 82 -0.57 4.46 11.08
C ALA A 82 -0.64 5.45 12.26
N PRO A 83 0.08 5.14 13.38
CA PRO A 83 0.28 6.11 14.44
C PRO A 83 1.14 7.30 13.97
N ALA A 84 0.97 8.46 14.62
CA ALA A 84 1.72 9.69 14.34
C ALA A 84 3.25 9.52 14.42
N ARG A 85 3.72 8.58 15.25
CA ARG A 85 5.12 8.33 15.56
C ARG A 85 5.45 6.84 15.47
N GLY A 86 6.76 6.56 15.54
CA GLY A 86 7.32 5.21 15.60
C GLY A 86 7.10 4.33 14.37
N GLN A 87 7.11 3.02 14.62
CA GLN A 87 7.02 1.98 13.59
C GLN A 87 5.59 1.91 13.06
N TRP A 88 5.44 1.88 11.74
CA TRP A 88 4.13 1.74 11.12
C TRP A 88 3.67 0.28 11.12
N PRO A 89 2.36 0.03 11.34
CA PRO A 89 1.80 -1.30 11.19
C PRO A 89 1.77 -1.72 9.72
N PRO A 90 1.77 -3.03 9.44
CA PRO A 90 1.91 -3.54 8.07
C PRO A 90 0.76 -3.12 7.14
N TRP A 91 -0.47 -3.03 7.63
CA TRP A 91 -1.62 -2.57 6.82
C TRP A 91 -1.49 -1.11 6.39
N ALA A 92 -0.88 -0.26 7.22
CA ALA A 92 -0.66 1.14 6.89
C ALA A 92 0.49 1.33 5.89
N VAL A 93 1.56 0.53 6.02
CA VAL A 93 2.64 0.48 5.02
C VAL A 93 2.07 0.07 3.66
N ARG A 94 1.23 -0.99 3.62
CA ARG A 94 0.55 -1.44 2.39
C ARG A 94 -0.27 -0.33 1.76
N ARG A 95 -1.13 0.35 2.54
CA ARG A 95 -1.93 1.47 2.04
C ARG A 95 -1.08 2.61 1.51
N LYS A 96 0.02 2.98 2.19
CA LYS A 96 0.91 4.04 1.71
C LYS A 96 1.53 3.69 0.36
N LEU A 97 1.97 2.44 0.17
CA LEU A 97 2.54 2.01 -1.10
C LEU A 97 1.50 1.98 -2.23
N LEU A 98 0.27 1.54 -1.95
CA LEU A 98 -0.80 1.40 -2.95
C LEU A 98 -1.52 2.70 -3.28
N TYR A 99 -1.87 3.50 -2.28
CA TYR A 99 -2.77 4.67 -2.43
C TYR A 99 -2.04 6.00 -2.31
N ASP A 100 -0.72 5.98 -2.13
CA ASP A 100 0.08 7.18 -2.24
C ASP A 100 1.21 6.98 -3.25
N THR A 101 2.12 6.03 -3.01
CA THR A 101 3.26 5.83 -3.90
C THR A 101 2.83 5.42 -5.31
N LEU A 102 2.06 4.35 -5.50
CA LEU A 102 1.60 3.93 -6.83
C LEU A 102 0.83 5.04 -7.56
N LEU A 103 -0.11 5.69 -6.88
CA LEU A 103 -0.92 6.76 -7.49
C LEU A 103 -0.09 8.00 -7.83
N HIS A 104 0.91 8.33 -7.01
CA HIS A 104 1.82 9.44 -7.27
C HIS A 104 2.66 9.16 -8.53
N GLU A 105 3.23 7.96 -8.66
CA GLU A 105 3.98 7.57 -9.86
C GLU A 105 3.09 7.49 -11.10
N LEU A 106 1.83 7.04 -10.95
CA LEU A 106 0.86 7.08 -12.03
C LEU A 106 0.56 8.53 -12.45
N GLY A 107 0.50 9.46 -11.49
CA GLY A 107 0.40 10.90 -11.74
C GLY A 107 1.57 11.43 -12.57
N HIS A 108 2.81 11.06 -12.25
CA HIS A 108 3.97 11.40 -13.09
C HIS A 108 3.84 10.88 -14.52
N LEU A 109 3.32 9.66 -14.72
CA LEU A 109 3.04 9.14 -16.06
C LEU A 109 2.02 9.98 -16.84
N GLN A 110 1.00 10.52 -16.18
CA GLN A 110 0.01 11.38 -16.84
C GLN A 110 0.61 12.73 -17.25
N LEU A 111 1.55 13.25 -16.48
CA LEU A 111 2.19 14.55 -16.72
C LEU A 111 3.33 14.50 -17.74
N HIS A 112 3.81 13.31 -18.13
CA HIS A 112 4.84 13.17 -19.16
C HIS A 112 4.35 13.74 -20.50
N GLY A 113 5.11 14.67 -21.08
CA GLY A 113 4.78 15.33 -22.35
C GLY A 113 4.18 16.73 -22.20
N ASP A 114 3.98 17.21 -20.97
CA ASP A 114 3.67 18.61 -20.72
C ASP A 114 4.95 19.47 -20.92
N PRO A 115 4.99 20.39 -21.89
CA PRO A 115 6.15 21.27 -22.14
C PRO A 115 6.36 22.32 -21.04
N TRP A 116 5.44 22.44 -20.08
CA TRP A 116 5.50 23.42 -19.01
C TRP A 116 6.33 22.94 -17.80
N ARG A 117 7.64 23.24 -17.82
CA ARG A 117 8.48 23.72 -16.69
C ARG A 117 8.62 22.86 -15.41
N GLY A 118 9.88 22.53 -15.08
CA GLY A 118 10.46 22.46 -13.72
C GLY A 118 9.99 21.33 -12.78
N GLU A 119 10.95 20.57 -12.22
CA GLU A 119 10.71 19.44 -11.31
C GLU A 119 9.71 19.73 -10.16
N PRO A 120 9.73 20.88 -9.47
CA PRO A 120 8.84 21.11 -8.33
C PRO A 120 7.34 21.14 -8.69
N ALA A 121 6.99 21.65 -9.87
CA ALA A 121 5.60 21.69 -10.32
C ALA A 121 5.08 20.30 -10.68
N HIS A 122 5.95 19.43 -11.21
CA HIS A 122 5.62 18.05 -11.54
C HIS A 122 5.32 17.22 -10.28
N GLU A 123 6.12 17.38 -9.22
CA GLU A 123 5.93 16.69 -7.94
C GLU A 123 4.60 17.08 -7.27
N VAL A 124 4.27 18.38 -7.24
CA VAL A 124 3.00 18.87 -6.69
C VAL A 124 1.82 18.28 -7.46
N ARG A 125 1.83 18.36 -8.80
CA ARG A 125 0.73 17.86 -9.63
C ARG A 125 0.57 16.34 -9.55
N ALA A 126 1.67 15.59 -9.46
CA ALA A 126 1.61 14.15 -9.27
C ALA A 126 0.98 13.79 -7.91
N GLN A 127 1.31 14.54 -6.86
CA GLN A 127 0.67 14.37 -5.57
C GLN A 127 -0.81 14.79 -5.57
N GLU A 128 -1.17 15.89 -6.24
CA GLU A 128 -2.58 16.30 -6.39
C GLU A 128 -3.39 15.23 -7.12
N PHE A 129 -2.84 14.65 -8.18
CA PHE A 129 -3.42 13.50 -8.87
C PHE A 129 -3.65 12.33 -7.90
N ALA A 130 -2.64 11.96 -7.11
CA ALA A 130 -2.74 10.89 -6.12
C ALA A 130 -3.79 11.18 -5.04
N ASN A 131 -3.84 12.43 -4.55
CA ASN A 131 -4.79 12.87 -3.54
C ASN A 131 -6.23 12.76 -4.05
N ASN A 132 -6.49 13.22 -5.28
CA ASN A 132 -7.81 13.16 -5.92
C ASN A 132 -8.27 11.70 -6.08
N TRP A 133 -7.43 10.86 -6.67
CA TRP A 133 -7.78 9.46 -6.91
C TRP A 133 -7.96 8.66 -5.64
N ARG A 134 -7.08 8.82 -4.65
CA ARG A 134 -7.29 8.19 -3.34
C ARG A 134 -8.60 8.67 -2.71
N GLY A 135 -8.92 9.96 -2.78
CA GLY A 135 -10.18 10.51 -2.29
C GLY A 135 -11.39 9.80 -2.91
N ARG A 136 -11.40 9.63 -4.23
CA ARG A 136 -12.44 8.88 -4.95
C ARG A 136 -12.48 7.40 -4.58
N LEU A 137 -11.32 6.74 -4.52
CA LEU A 137 -11.22 5.33 -4.14
C LEU A 137 -11.64 5.07 -2.69
N TYR A 138 -11.55 6.09 -1.82
CA TYR A 138 -11.97 5.99 -0.42
C TYR A 138 -13.40 6.49 -0.16
N SER A 139 -14.00 7.27 -1.08
CA SER A 139 -15.38 7.73 -0.94
C SER A 139 -16.39 6.61 -1.18
N GLU A 140 -16.02 5.60 -1.98
CA GLU A 140 -16.84 4.44 -2.25
C GLU A 140 -16.37 3.25 -1.43
N ARG A 141 -17.30 2.61 -0.71
CA ARG A 141 -17.00 1.37 0.00
C ARG A 141 -16.71 0.28 -1.03
N PHE A 142 -15.58 -0.40 -0.85
CA PHE A 142 -15.16 -1.50 -1.71
C PHE A 142 -15.31 -2.82 -0.96
N GLU A 143 -16.17 -3.71 -1.45
CA GLU A 143 -16.41 -5.02 -0.83
C GLU A 143 -15.22 -5.96 -1.08
N HIS A 144 -14.19 -5.81 -0.25
CA HIS A 144 -12.98 -6.61 -0.32
C HIS A 144 -12.61 -7.15 1.07
N PRO A 145 -12.23 -8.44 1.19
CA PRO A 145 -11.90 -9.05 2.48
C PRO A 145 -10.67 -8.43 3.12
N ASP A 146 -9.68 -8.03 2.31
CA ASP A 146 -8.51 -7.32 2.81
C ASP A 146 -8.83 -5.85 3.08
N PRO A 147 -8.77 -5.39 4.34
CA PRO A 147 -9.15 -4.04 4.70
C PRO A 147 -8.25 -2.97 4.07
N VAL A 148 -7.02 -3.30 3.61
CA VAL A 148 -6.11 -2.30 3.03
C VAL A 148 -6.69 -1.57 1.82
N HIS A 149 -7.69 -2.15 1.15
CA HIS A 149 -8.32 -1.54 -0.02
C HIS A 149 -9.48 -0.58 0.28
N ASN A 150 -9.71 -0.28 1.55
CA ASN A 150 -10.71 0.66 2.05
C ASN A 150 -10.07 1.75 2.92
N VAL A 151 -10.79 2.85 3.15
CA VAL A 151 -10.38 3.87 4.13
C VAL A 151 -10.17 3.25 5.53
N PRO A 152 -9.16 3.70 6.31
CA PRO A 152 -8.97 3.22 7.67
C PRO A 152 -10.23 3.42 8.54
N THR A 153 -10.73 2.33 9.13
CA THR A 153 -11.89 2.33 10.04
C THR A 153 -11.50 2.75 11.46
N ASP A 154 -12.47 3.08 12.32
CA ASP A 154 -12.18 3.42 13.73
C ASP A 154 -11.50 2.28 14.50
N ASP A 155 -11.95 1.03 14.31
CA ASP A 155 -11.29 -0.17 14.86
C ASP A 155 -9.82 -0.29 14.41
N GLU A 156 -9.50 0.20 13.20
CA GLU A 156 -8.14 0.18 12.67
C GLU A 156 -7.30 1.31 13.25
N ARG A 157 -7.87 2.50 13.42
CA ARG A 157 -7.22 3.64 14.08
C ARG A 157 -6.92 3.31 15.55
N GLU A 158 -7.83 2.62 16.23
CA GLU A 158 -7.60 2.07 17.56
C GLU A 158 -6.46 1.03 17.52
N ALA A 159 -6.49 0.06 16.61
CA ALA A 159 -5.37 -0.89 16.47
C ALA A 159 -4.02 -0.17 16.22
N GLY A 160 -4.02 0.90 15.43
CA GLY A 160 -2.85 1.73 15.14
C GLY A 160 -2.34 2.49 16.37
N SER A 161 -3.22 3.02 17.22
CA SER A 161 -2.82 3.71 18.46
C SER A 161 -2.22 2.77 19.50
N TYR A 162 -2.70 1.52 19.55
CA TYR A 162 -2.13 0.47 20.40
C TYR A 162 -0.88 -0.19 19.81
N TRP A 163 -0.61 -0.02 18.51
CA TRP A 163 0.51 -0.68 17.84
C TRP A 163 1.86 -0.44 18.53
N GLU A 164 2.10 0.77 19.03
CA GLU A 164 3.35 1.11 19.69
C GLU A 164 3.52 0.46 21.07
N SER A 165 2.41 0.16 21.77
CA SER A 165 2.45 -0.49 23.08
C SER A 165 2.66 -2.01 23.00
N LEU A 166 2.48 -2.59 21.81
CA LEU A 166 2.75 -3.99 21.56
C LEU A 166 4.25 -4.29 21.65
N ASP A 167 4.58 -5.42 22.26
CA ASP A 167 5.95 -5.89 22.31
C ASP A 167 6.51 -6.12 20.89
N LYS A 168 7.83 -6.11 20.80
CA LYS A 168 8.55 -6.19 19.52
C LYS A 168 8.29 -7.52 18.80
N GLU A 169 8.22 -8.63 19.53
CA GLU A 169 8.04 -9.94 18.94
C GLU A 169 6.64 -10.06 18.34
N TYR A 170 5.64 -9.57 19.07
CA TYR A 170 4.26 -9.54 18.63
C TYR A 170 4.08 -8.71 17.36
N ARG A 171 4.64 -7.50 17.29
CA ARG A 171 4.60 -6.68 16.06
C ARG A 171 5.25 -7.38 14.87
N MET A 172 6.41 -7.99 15.07
CA MET A 172 7.10 -8.75 14.02
C MET A 172 6.24 -9.92 13.53
N ARG A 173 5.58 -10.61 14.46
CA ARG A 173 4.70 -11.73 14.16
C ARG A 173 3.49 -11.30 13.34
N VAL A 174 2.80 -10.23 13.76
CA VAL A 174 1.67 -9.66 13.02
C VAL A 174 2.12 -9.22 11.62
N THR A 175 3.26 -8.52 11.49
CA THR A 175 3.81 -8.15 10.18
C THR A 175 3.99 -9.36 9.28
N ARG A 176 4.63 -10.43 9.77
CA ARG A 176 4.88 -11.65 8.98
C ARG A 176 3.60 -12.38 8.56
N ILE A 177 2.56 -12.38 9.40
CA ILE A 177 1.26 -12.97 9.05
C ILE A 177 0.59 -12.14 7.95
N VAL A 178 0.55 -10.81 8.11
CA VAL A 178 -0.10 -9.90 7.16
C VAL A 178 0.55 -9.93 5.79
N VAL A 179 1.88 -10.06 5.72
CA VAL A 179 2.63 -10.16 4.45
C VAL A 179 2.75 -11.59 3.92
N GLY A 180 2.17 -12.57 4.60
CA GLY A 180 2.09 -13.96 4.13
C GLY A 180 3.33 -14.82 4.27
N GLU A 181 4.26 -14.40 5.12
CA GLU A 181 5.44 -15.19 5.47
C GLU A 181 5.16 -16.21 6.58
N TRP A 182 4.01 -16.12 7.26
CA TRP A 182 3.68 -17.03 8.35
C TRP A 182 2.18 -17.37 8.36
N SER A 183 1.85 -18.66 8.49
CA SER A 183 0.50 -19.12 8.76
C SER A 183 0.00 -18.64 10.13
N PRO A 184 -1.27 -18.19 10.22
CA PRO A 184 -1.88 -17.83 11.48
C PRO A 184 -2.20 -19.10 12.28
N GLY A 185 -1.20 -19.64 12.98
CA GLY A 185 -1.46 -20.56 14.08
C GLY A 185 -2.30 -19.89 15.18
N LEU A 186 -2.53 -20.59 16.30
CA LEU A 186 -3.18 -20.04 17.50
C LEU A 186 -2.37 -18.88 18.07
N MET A 187 -2.54 -17.70 17.50
CA MET A 187 -1.98 -16.46 18.00
C MET A 187 -2.88 -16.01 19.14
N SER A 188 -2.40 -16.15 20.38
CA SER A 188 -3.01 -15.45 21.50
C SER A 188 -2.74 -13.97 21.30
N LEU A 189 -3.78 -13.19 21.04
CA LEU A 189 -3.66 -11.75 20.79
C LEU A 189 -3.46 -10.94 22.09
N GLY A 190 -3.36 -11.59 23.25
CA GLY A 190 -3.35 -10.92 24.56
C GLY A 190 -4.65 -10.16 24.83
N SER A 191 -4.65 -9.32 25.87
CA SER A 191 -5.77 -8.41 26.17
C SER A 191 -5.63 -7.15 25.34
N LEU A 192 -6.22 -7.14 24.15
CA LEU A 192 -6.36 -5.93 23.34
C LEU A 192 -7.72 -5.26 23.60
N PRO A 193 -7.85 -3.95 23.36
CA PRO A 193 -9.16 -3.31 23.22
C PRO A 193 -10.01 -4.03 22.19
N ALA A 194 -11.33 -4.00 22.38
CA ALA A 194 -12.25 -4.77 21.56
C ALA A 194 -12.19 -4.43 20.07
N GLY A 195 -12.04 -3.15 19.69
CA GLY A 195 -11.93 -2.76 18.29
C GLY A 195 -10.60 -3.19 17.67
N ALA A 196 -9.49 -3.00 18.39
CA ALA A 196 -8.18 -3.49 17.98
C ALA A 196 -8.14 -5.01 17.77
N ASP A 197 -8.71 -5.79 18.70
CA ASP A 197 -8.82 -7.25 18.58
C ASP A 197 -9.67 -7.66 17.35
N ARG A 198 -10.85 -7.05 17.18
CA ARG A 198 -11.70 -7.28 16.00
C ARG A 198 -10.96 -7.00 14.70
N PHE A 199 -10.28 -5.87 14.60
CA PHE A 199 -9.54 -5.48 13.40
C PHE A 199 -8.42 -6.48 13.09
N LEU A 200 -7.57 -6.80 14.08
CA LEU A 200 -6.45 -7.72 13.86
C LEU A 200 -6.93 -9.12 13.50
N ARG A 201 -8.02 -9.62 14.13
CA ARG A 201 -8.61 -10.90 13.73
C ARG A 201 -9.14 -10.86 12.30
N ARG A 202 -9.82 -9.79 11.90
CA ARG A 202 -10.31 -9.62 10.53
C ARG A 202 -9.15 -9.62 9.53
N LEU A 203 -8.10 -8.85 9.81
CA LEU A 203 -6.91 -8.74 8.98
C LEU A 203 -6.14 -10.06 8.86
N VAL A 204 -6.02 -10.81 9.96
CA VAL A 204 -5.36 -12.12 9.95
C VAL A 204 -6.19 -13.15 9.18
N ARG A 205 -7.53 -13.07 9.28
CA ARG A 205 -8.45 -13.97 8.57
C ARG A 205 -8.55 -13.69 7.08
N SER A 206 -8.45 -12.43 6.65
CA SER A 206 -8.41 -12.10 5.22
C SER A 206 -7.19 -12.73 4.54
N GLY A 207 -6.14 -13.01 5.32
CA GLY A 207 -4.89 -13.57 4.84
C GLY A 207 -4.18 -12.64 3.85
N PRO A 208 -2.98 -13.03 3.41
CA PRO A 208 -2.41 -12.49 2.20
C PRO A 208 -3.19 -13.07 1.03
N VAL A 209 -3.47 -12.27 0.00
CA VAL A 209 -3.88 -12.80 -1.31
C VAL A 209 -2.79 -13.80 -1.71
N ARG A 210 -3.11 -15.10 -1.71
CA ARG A 210 -2.11 -16.16 -1.88
C ARG A 210 -1.45 -16.00 -3.25
N ARG A 211 -0.12 -15.97 -3.30
CA ARG A 211 0.64 -16.11 -4.55
C ARG A 211 0.23 -17.44 -5.19
N GLY A 212 -0.62 -17.41 -6.21
CA GLY A 212 -1.03 -18.60 -6.96
C GLY A 212 -2.53 -18.82 -7.08
N GLU A 213 -3.37 -18.06 -6.39
CA GLU A 213 -4.75 -17.85 -6.86
C GLU A 213 -4.68 -16.75 -7.92
N GLU A 214 -4.22 -17.12 -9.13
CA GLU A 214 -4.55 -16.35 -10.32
C GLU A 214 -6.06 -16.11 -10.27
N ALA A 215 -6.49 -14.84 -10.31
CA ALA A 215 -7.88 -14.54 -10.56
C ALA A 215 -8.32 -15.40 -11.76
N PRO A 216 -9.47 -16.10 -11.69
CA PRO A 216 -9.93 -16.89 -12.82
C PRO A 216 -9.86 -15.99 -14.05
N ALA A 217 -9.10 -16.41 -15.06
CA ALA A 217 -8.85 -15.62 -16.26
C ALA A 217 -10.17 -15.01 -16.70
N ALA A 218 -10.22 -13.69 -16.80
CA ALA A 218 -11.43 -12.98 -17.22
C ALA A 218 -11.92 -13.64 -18.50
N ASP A 219 -13.13 -14.22 -18.44
CA ASP A 219 -13.72 -14.94 -19.55
C ASP A 219 -13.84 -13.98 -20.75
N PRO A 220 -13.06 -14.20 -21.83
CA PRO A 220 -13.05 -13.30 -22.97
C PRO A 220 -14.38 -13.29 -23.74
N THR A 221 -15.37 -14.10 -23.33
CA THR A 221 -16.67 -14.18 -23.99
C THR A 221 -17.72 -13.19 -23.48
N ARG A 222 -17.43 -12.38 -22.45
CA ARG A 222 -18.32 -11.28 -22.02
C ARG A 222 -17.98 -9.96 -22.73
N THR A 223 -18.24 -9.92 -24.03
CA THR A 223 -18.57 -8.69 -24.75
C THR A 223 -19.92 -8.88 -25.44
N ARG A 224 -20.91 -8.11 -25.00
CA ARG A 224 -22.10 -7.73 -25.78
C ARG A 224 -22.40 -6.27 -25.49
#